data_AF-A0A348NXU6-F1
#
_entry.id   AF-A0A348NXU6-F1
#
_cell.length_a   1.000
_cell.length_b   1.000
_cell.length_c   1.000
_cell.angle_alpha   90.00
_cell.angle_beta   90.00
_cell.angle_gamma   90.00
#
_symmetry.space_group_name_H-M   'P 1'
#
loop_
_entity.id
_entity.type
_entity.pdbx_description
1 polymer ?
#
loop_
_entity_poly.entity_id
_entity_poly.type
_entity_poly.pdbx_seq_one_letter_code
_entity_poly.pdbx_strand_id
1 'polypeptide(L)'
;MKCKKCYQINNCPFNRGRVPASAKCPPFDLKIGCWEYDWVAFYSNMPDGKEKSEWREGMISRCKQCKVYVEHKAEMDVVLNKLGNS
;
A
#
# COMPACT_ATOMS: atom_id res chain seq x y z
N MET A 1 -21.07 4.59 7.16
CA MET A 1 -19.89 5.48 7.18
C MET A 1 -18.98 5.05 6.04
N LYS A 2 -18.66 5.92 5.06
CA LYS A 2 -17.79 5.54 3.93
C LYS A 2 -16.34 5.47 4.44
N CYS A 3 -15.67 4.33 4.26
CA CYS A 3 -14.24 4.18 4.54
C CYS A 3 -13.47 5.29 3.79
N LYS A 4 -12.61 6.01 4.52
CA LYS A 4 -11.75 7.02 3.88
C LYS A 4 -10.72 6.29 3.02
N LYS A 5 -10.61 6.66 1.76
CA LYS A 5 -9.57 6.13 0.87
C LYS A 5 -8.19 6.52 1.37
N CYS A 6 -7.16 5.76 0.98
CA CYS A 6 -5.79 5.94 1.48
C CYS A 6 -5.21 7.33 1.12
N TYR A 7 -5.72 7.98 0.06
CA TYR A 7 -5.39 9.37 -0.30
C TYR A 7 -6.14 10.47 0.48
N GLN A 8 -7.16 10.11 1.26
CA GLN A 8 -7.96 11.03 2.06
C GLN A 8 -7.48 11.09 3.53
N ILE A 9 -6.44 10.34 3.89
CA ILE A 9 -5.86 10.33 5.24
C ILE A 9 -4.56 11.12 5.28
N ASN A 10 -4.41 11.99 6.28
CA ASN A 10 -3.21 12.82 6.44
C ASN A 10 -1.99 12.03 6.97
N ASN A 11 -2.22 10.86 7.60
CA ASN A 11 -1.19 10.04 8.26
C ASN A 11 -1.07 8.64 7.62
N CYS A 12 -0.93 8.59 6.29
CA CYS A 12 -0.54 7.34 5.64
C CYS A 12 0.95 7.07 5.90
N PRO A 13 1.34 5.87 6.39
CA PRO A 13 2.73 5.56 6.71
C PRO A 13 3.65 5.47 5.47
N PHE A 14 3.06 5.30 4.29
CA PHE A 14 3.74 5.35 2.99
C PHE A 14 3.85 6.76 2.41
N ASN A 15 3.07 7.68 2.94
CA ASN A 15 2.90 8.99 2.33
C ASN A 15 3.04 10.14 3.33
N ARG A 16 3.84 9.90 4.40
CA ARG A 16 4.08 10.79 5.56
C ARG A 16 3.70 12.24 5.24
N GLY A 17 2.48 12.64 5.61
CA GLY A 17 1.90 13.98 5.45
C GLY A 17 2.56 14.88 4.40
N ARG A 18 2.04 14.84 3.16
CA ARG A 18 2.22 15.89 2.13
C ARG A 18 3.67 16.14 1.65
N VAL A 19 4.14 15.34 0.69
CA VAL A 19 4.84 15.88 -0.50
C VAL A 19 4.42 15.05 -1.73
N PRO A 20 3.45 15.52 -2.54
CA PRO A 20 2.96 14.80 -3.72
C PRO A 20 4.05 14.47 -4.75
N ALA A 21 5.12 15.26 -4.80
CA ALA A 21 6.22 15.05 -5.76
C ALA A 21 7.15 13.86 -5.41
N SER A 22 7.07 13.31 -4.20
CA SER A 22 7.91 12.17 -3.76
C SER A 22 7.10 10.96 -3.32
N ALA A 23 5.77 10.98 -3.49
CA ALA A 23 4.90 9.88 -3.11
C ALA A 23 5.16 8.71 -4.06
N LYS A 24 5.77 7.61 -3.58
CA LYS A 24 5.98 6.42 -4.43
C LYS A 24 4.72 5.54 -4.52
N CYS A 25 3.66 5.84 -3.77
CA CYS A 25 2.50 4.94 -3.58
C CYS A 25 1.50 5.01 -4.74
N PRO A 26 1.41 3.98 -5.61
CA PRO A 26 0.55 4.03 -6.79
C PRO A 26 -0.95 4.27 -6.48
N PRO A 27 -1.55 3.65 -5.44
CA PRO A 27 -2.95 3.94 -5.08
C PRO A 27 -3.20 5.40 -4.71
N PHE A 28 -2.19 6.11 -4.19
CA PHE A 28 -2.32 7.52 -3.86
C PHE A 28 -2.41 8.36 -5.13
N ASP A 29 -1.52 8.13 -6.09
CA ASP A 29 -1.48 8.84 -7.37
C ASP A 29 -2.74 8.58 -8.20
N LEU A 30 -3.20 7.33 -8.19
CA LEU A 30 -4.43 6.89 -8.87
C LEU A 30 -5.71 7.35 -8.15
N LYS A 31 -5.60 7.95 -6.95
CA LYS A 31 -6.75 8.34 -6.11
C LYS A 31 -7.75 7.20 -5.90
N ILE A 32 -7.23 6.00 -5.64
CA ILE A 32 -8.01 4.82 -5.28
C ILE A 32 -7.68 4.34 -3.87
N GLY A 33 -8.49 3.42 -3.37
CA GLY A 33 -8.22 2.68 -2.14
C GLY A 33 -7.05 1.72 -2.37
N CYS A 34 -6.19 1.57 -1.37
CA CYS A 34 -5.08 0.64 -1.44
C CYS A 34 -5.55 -0.82 -1.52
N TRP A 35 -6.77 -1.15 -1.09
CA TRP A 35 -7.38 -2.46 -1.32
C TRP A 35 -7.96 -2.66 -2.73
N GLU A 36 -8.07 -1.59 -3.51
CA GLU A 36 -8.56 -1.63 -4.91
C GLU A 36 -7.41 -1.74 -5.91
N TYR A 37 -6.17 -1.56 -5.46
CA TYR A 37 -4.99 -1.62 -6.32
C TYR A 37 -4.48 -3.06 -6.44
N ASP A 38 -4.15 -3.46 -7.67
CA ASP A 38 -3.57 -4.77 -7.95
C ASP A 38 -2.09 -4.80 -7.56
N TRP A 39 -1.85 -4.91 -6.26
CA TRP A 39 -0.51 -5.06 -5.71
C TRP A 39 0.19 -6.30 -6.25
N VAL A 40 -0.53 -7.40 -6.49
CA VAL A 40 0.10 -8.64 -6.96
C VAL A 40 0.71 -8.40 -8.34
N ALA A 41 -0.05 -7.86 -9.28
CA ALA A 41 0.48 -7.52 -10.60
C ALA A 41 1.60 -6.48 -10.53
N PHE A 42 1.47 -5.46 -9.66
CA PHE A 42 2.53 -4.47 -9.45
C PHE A 42 3.84 -5.12 -9.01
N TYR A 43 3.82 -5.97 -7.98
CA TYR A 43 5.03 -6.64 -7.48
C TYR A 43 5.60 -7.67 -8.46
N SER A 44 4.75 -8.42 -9.15
CA SER A 44 5.21 -9.39 -10.15
C SER A 44 5.94 -8.73 -11.31
N ASN A 45 5.56 -7.49 -11.67
CA ASN A 45 6.19 -6.72 -12.73
C ASN A 45 7.40 -5.89 -12.26
N MET A 46 7.66 -5.79 -10.96
CA MET A 46 8.84 -5.10 -10.46
C MET A 46 10.10 -5.97 -10.68
N PRO A 47 11.19 -5.38 -11.21
CA PRO A 47 12.48 -6.05 -11.27
C PRO A 47 12.93 -6.47 -9.87
N ASP A 48 13.57 -7.64 -9.79
CA ASP A 48 14.19 -8.05 -8.53
C ASP A 48 15.32 -7.08 -8.17
N GLY A 49 15.33 -6.62 -6.92
CA GLY A 49 16.27 -5.63 -6.48
C GLY A 49 15.82 -4.88 -5.23
N LYS A 50 16.64 -3.90 -4.84
CA LYS A 50 16.47 -3.13 -3.62
C LYS A 50 15.09 -2.50 -3.49
N GLU A 51 14.56 -1.95 -4.58
CA GLU A 51 13.26 -1.26 -4.56
C GLU A 51 12.10 -2.22 -4.27
N LYS A 52 12.10 -3.41 -4.87
CA LYS A 52 11.08 -4.44 -4.63
C LYS A 52 11.09 -4.92 -3.18
N SER A 53 12.28 -5.09 -2.59
CA SER A 53 12.44 -5.44 -1.18
C SER A 53 11.97 -4.33 -0.24
N GLU A 54 12.32 -3.06 -0.52
CA GLU A 54 11.86 -1.91 0.26
C GLU A 54 10.34 -1.77 0.25
N TRP A 55 9.72 -2.03 -0.90
CA TRP A 55 8.26 -2.07 -1.03
C TRP A 55 7.66 -3.16 -0.15
N ARG A 56 8.17 -4.39 -0.26
CA ARG A 56 7.68 -5.55 0.49
C ARG A 56 7.78 -5.31 1.99
N GLU A 57 8.95 -4.89 2.47
CA GLU A 57 9.18 -4.57 3.87
C GLU A 57 8.29 -3.42 4.35
N GLY A 58 8.16 -2.36 3.54
CA GLY A 58 7.26 -1.26 3.81
C GLY A 58 5.83 -1.74 4.01
N MET A 59 5.35 -2.64 3.14
CA MET A 59 3.95 -3.07 3.18
C MET A 59 3.69 -3.99 4.37
N ILE A 60 4.58 -4.95 4.61
CA ILE A 60 4.45 -5.89 5.72
C ILE A 60 4.56 -5.16 7.07
N SER A 61 5.50 -4.23 7.23
CA SER A 61 5.78 -3.58 8.50
C SER A 61 4.89 -2.37 8.78
N ARG A 62 4.55 -1.58 7.75
CA ARG A 62 3.92 -0.26 7.93
C ARG A 62 2.43 -0.24 7.61
N CYS A 63 1.92 -1.07 6.69
CA CYS A 63 0.48 -1.08 6.38
C CYS A 63 -0.37 -1.44 7.59
N LYS A 64 0.12 -2.31 8.48
CA LYS A 64 -0.58 -2.72 9.71
C LYS A 64 -0.95 -1.55 10.65
N GLN A 65 -0.28 -0.41 10.51
CA GLN A 65 -0.53 0.80 11.28
C GLN A 65 -1.51 1.77 10.58
N CYS A 66 -1.90 1.49 9.33
CA CYS A 66 -2.81 2.33 8.56
C CYS A 66 -4.27 2.01 8.90
N LYS A 67 -5.07 3.01 9.29
CA LYS A 67 -6.50 2.84 9.57
C LYS A 67 -7.28 2.24 8.39
N VAL A 68 -6.89 2.59 7.16
CA VAL A 68 -7.55 2.09 5.96
C VAL A 68 -7.25 0.61 5.71
N TYR A 69 -6.03 0.18 6.02
CA TYR A 69 -5.70 -1.24 6.04
C TYR A 69 -6.50 -1.97 7.12
N VAL A 70 -6.68 -1.40 8.32
CA VAL A 70 -7.49 -2.03 9.38
C VAL A 70 -8.94 -2.21 8.95
N GLU A 71 -9.52 -1.22 8.26
CA GLU A 71 -10.90 -1.31 7.76
C GLU A 71 -11.06 -2.31 6.59
N HIS A 72 -10.01 -2.55 5.81
CA HIS A 72 -9.97 -3.50 4.68
C HIS A 72 -8.96 -4.63 4.90
N LYS A 73 -8.86 -5.11 6.15
CA LYS A 73 -7.82 -6.04 6.56
C LYS A 73 -7.94 -7.37 5.80
N ALA A 74 -9.16 -7.84 5.55
CA ALA A 74 -9.38 -9.12 4.88
C ALA A 74 -8.84 -9.10 3.44
N GLU A 75 -9.13 -8.05 2.68
CA GLU A 75 -8.67 -7.87 1.31
C GLU A 75 -7.14 -7.68 1.27
N MET A 76 -6.61 -6.85 2.18
CA MET A 76 -5.18 -6.58 2.24
C MET A 76 -4.35 -7.75 2.77
N ASP A 77 -4.89 -8.60 3.64
CA ASP A 77 -4.22 -9.82 4.10
C ASP A 77 -4.04 -10.83 2.98
N VAL A 78 -4.99 -10.94 2.05
CA VAL A 78 -4.82 -11.75 0.83
C VAL A 78 -3.64 -11.25 0.01
N VAL A 79 -3.51 -9.93 -0.14
CA VAL A 79 -2.36 -9.32 -0.81
C VAL A 79 -1.06 -9.63 -0.06
N LEU A 80 -0.99 -9.36 1.25
CA LEU A 80 0.22 -9.57 2.04
C LEU A 80 0.64 -11.04 2.11
N ASN A 81 -0.31 -11.98 2.16
CA ASN A 81 -0.01 -13.42 2.13
C ASN A 81 0.61 -13.82 0.79
N LYS A 82 0.11 -13.28 -0.33
CA LYS A 82 0.70 -13.51 -1.65
C LYS A 82 2.11 -12.92 -1.74
N LEU A 83 2.36 -11.76 -1.13
CA LEU A 83 3.69 -11.12 -1.10
C LEU A 83 4.66 -11.77 -0.11
N GLY A 84 4.17 -12.36 0.98
CA GLY A 84 4.97 -13.05 2.00
C GLY A 84 5.43 -14.44 1.56
N ASN A 85 4.65 -15.10 0.70
CA ASN A 85 4.93 -16.44 0.17
C ASN A 85 5.55 -16.43 -1.24
N SER A 86 5.81 -15.25 -1.83
CA SER A 86 6.56 -15.10 -3.09
C SER A 86 8.02 -14.77 -2.83
#